data_AF-A0A352PSD3-F1
#
_entry.id   AF-A0A352PSD3-F1
#
_cell.length_a   1.000
_cell.length_b   1.000
_cell.length_c   1.000
_cell.angle_alpha   90.00
_cell.angle_beta   90.00
_cell.angle_gamma   90.00
#
_symmetry.space_group_name_H-M   'P 1'
#
loop_
_entity.id
_entity.type
_entity.pdbx_description
1 polymer ?
#
loop_
_entity_poly.entity_id
_entity_poly.type
_entity_poly.pdbx_seq_one_letter_code
_entity_poly.pdbx_strand_id
1 'polypeptide(L)'
;MNQDHIQNVFLAFANHSCRSDPENLKKIFHEIEQNFYTDEIEFTRARAMISLITTLAKIKNAITAAELIEEILPPKMSFFQKAAINTAFDAIYRYRDDYCETSCSFRNRRSRWGDELFSGPNRLNCVECEQLEFAEILEQIINGHGYREIDQFSSLINSGFDYIRTGVELFESGGKTDVKEKVYLQFPEVLGLEISSIKCGFNEYFRDIMAYSLSKFLMQRENNRLRLKQCAWCSMFDTAGKAQKTRISPKTNKAYLTFCSGTSCKDDYYRDRRKGRKRGVANVEGSNPG
;
A
#
# COMPACT_ATOMS: atom_id res chain seq x y z
N MET A 1 20.54 -9.07 7.99
CA MET A 1 19.41 -8.74 7.09
C MET A 1 19.74 -7.41 6.42
N ASN A 2 19.89 -7.40 5.08
CA ASN A 2 20.37 -6.23 4.33
C ASN A 2 19.38 -5.06 4.45
N GLN A 3 19.85 -3.86 4.78
CA GLN A 3 19.00 -2.70 5.08
C GLN A 3 18.22 -2.18 3.87
N ASP A 4 18.72 -2.45 2.65
CA ASP A 4 18.08 -2.06 1.39
C ASP A 4 16.75 -2.79 1.14
N HIS A 5 16.60 -4.00 1.67
CA HIS A 5 15.46 -4.88 1.41
C HIS A 5 14.14 -4.34 1.97
N ILE A 6 14.13 -3.89 3.23
CA ILE A 6 12.92 -3.38 3.87
C ILE A 6 12.48 -2.03 3.28
N GLN A 7 13.45 -1.24 2.82
CA GLN A 7 13.20 0.03 2.16
C GLN A 7 12.48 -0.18 0.82
N ASN A 8 12.85 -1.21 0.04
CA ASN A 8 12.17 -1.50 -1.21
C ASN A 8 10.71 -1.89 -0.99
N VAL A 9 10.42 -2.69 0.03
CA VAL A 9 9.05 -3.04 0.41
C VAL A 9 8.26 -1.79 0.79
N PHE A 10 8.81 -0.94 1.66
CA PHE A 10 8.21 0.34 2.03
C PHE A 10 7.89 1.20 0.79
N LEU A 11 8.88 1.36 -0.11
CA LEU A 11 8.71 2.15 -1.33
C LEU A 11 7.69 1.52 -2.29
N ALA A 12 7.57 0.21 -2.33
CA ALA A 12 6.56 -0.47 -3.14
C ALA A 12 5.15 -0.11 -2.65
N PHE A 13 4.89 -0.19 -1.35
CA PHE A 13 3.61 0.26 -0.78
C PHE A 13 3.35 1.75 -1.05
N ALA A 14 4.38 2.59 -0.93
CA ALA A 14 4.24 4.04 -1.10
C ALA A 14 4.00 4.47 -2.55
N ASN A 15 4.54 3.73 -3.53
CA ASN A 15 4.60 4.15 -4.93
C ASN A 15 3.69 3.36 -5.88
N HIS A 16 3.21 2.20 -5.48
CA HIS A 16 2.41 1.32 -6.34
C HIS A 16 0.97 1.24 -5.82
N SER A 17 0.19 2.30 -6.07
CA SER A 17 -1.23 2.31 -5.69
C SER A 17 -2.03 1.25 -6.46
N CYS A 18 -2.72 0.37 -5.73
CA CYS A 18 -3.60 -0.66 -6.29
C CYS A 18 -4.90 -0.08 -6.86
N ARG A 19 -5.25 1.17 -6.51
CA ARG A 19 -6.49 1.82 -6.96
C ARG A 19 -6.52 2.10 -8.46
N SER A 20 -5.41 2.54 -9.01
CA SER A 20 -5.29 2.86 -10.44
C SER A 20 -4.96 1.65 -11.30
N ASP A 21 -4.31 0.65 -10.70
CA ASP A 21 -3.85 -0.54 -11.38
C ASP A 21 -3.74 -1.69 -10.36
N PRO A 22 -4.70 -2.63 -10.31
CA PRO A 22 -4.61 -3.78 -9.43
C PRO A 22 -3.35 -4.63 -9.60
N GLU A 23 -2.71 -4.60 -10.79
CA GLU A 23 -1.46 -5.33 -11.03
C GLU A 23 -0.30 -4.79 -10.18
N ASN A 24 -0.42 -3.57 -9.65
CA ASN A 24 0.52 -3.05 -8.66
C ASN A 24 0.60 -3.91 -7.40
N LEU A 25 -0.44 -4.67 -7.06
CA LEU A 25 -0.38 -5.62 -5.95
C LEU A 25 0.68 -6.70 -6.18
N LYS A 26 0.85 -7.16 -7.43
CA LYS A 26 1.91 -8.12 -7.79
C LYS A 26 3.30 -7.53 -7.61
N LYS A 27 3.48 -6.23 -7.91
CA LYS A 27 4.75 -5.53 -7.72
C LYS A 27 5.11 -5.39 -6.24
N ILE A 28 4.14 -5.01 -5.42
CA ILE A 28 4.30 -4.96 -3.96
C ILE A 28 4.66 -6.36 -3.45
N PHE A 29 3.90 -7.37 -3.87
CA PHE A 29 4.13 -8.72 -3.41
C PHE A 29 5.47 -9.30 -3.87
N HIS A 30 5.93 -8.95 -5.07
CA HIS A 30 7.27 -9.32 -5.53
C HIS A 30 8.36 -8.75 -4.63
N GLU A 31 8.23 -7.50 -4.19
CA GLU A 31 9.18 -6.94 -3.21
C GLU A 31 9.04 -7.64 -1.86
N ILE A 32 7.84 -7.96 -1.39
CA ILE A 32 7.69 -8.73 -0.14
C ILE A 32 8.35 -10.11 -0.29
N GLU A 33 8.12 -10.78 -1.41
CA GLU A 33 8.67 -12.09 -1.78
C GLU A 33 10.18 -12.13 -1.65
N GLN A 34 10.87 -11.22 -2.33
CA GLN A 34 12.33 -11.15 -2.36
C GLN A 34 12.96 -10.88 -0.99
N ASN A 35 12.18 -10.33 -0.05
CA ASN A 35 12.71 -9.81 1.20
C ASN A 35 12.29 -10.62 2.43
N PHE A 36 11.17 -11.35 2.39
CA PHE A 36 10.58 -12.03 3.54
C PHE A 36 10.49 -13.55 3.45
N TYR A 37 10.55 -14.16 2.27
CA TYR A 37 10.30 -15.59 2.10
C TYR A 37 11.55 -16.36 1.72
N THR A 38 11.52 -17.69 1.92
CA THR A 38 12.64 -18.59 1.65
C THR A 38 12.28 -19.90 0.91
N ASP A 39 10.99 -20.19 0.68
CA ASP A 39 10.52 -21.46 0.08
C ASP A 39 9.76 -21.26 -1.26
N GLU A 40 10.11 -22.03 -2.29
CA GLU A 40 9.58 -21.92 -3.66
C GLU A 40 8.16 -22.49 -3.85
N ILE A 41 7.79 -23.51 -3.09
CA ILE A 41 6.44 -24.08 -3.13
C ILE A 41 5.46 -23.06 -2.54
N GLU A 42 5.88 -22.39 -1.48
CA GLU A 42 5.11 -21.34 -0.82
C GLU A 42 4.95 -20.10 -1.73
N PHE A 43 5.99 -19.75 -2.50
CA PHE A 43 5.89 -18.73 -3.55
C PHE A 43 4.81 -19.02 -4.56
N THR A 44 4.74 -20.27 -5.00
CA THR A 44 3.77 -20.67 -6.02
C THR A 44 2.34 -20.48 -5.53
N ARG A 45 2.07 -20.82 -4.26
CA ARG A 45 0.74 -20.63 -3.64
C ARG A 45 0.40 -19.16 -3.46
N ALA A 46 1.31 -18.38 -2.88
CA ALA A 46 1.07 -16.97 -2.65
C ALA A 46 0.90 -16.19 -3.97
N ARG A 47 1.71 -16.46 -5.00
CA ARG A 47 1.56 -15.86 -6.34
C ARG A 47 0.21 -16.22 -6.99
N ALA A 48 -0.27 -17.45 -6.80
CA ALA A 48 -1.59 -17.86 -7.28
C ALA A 48 -2.71 -17.09 -6.58
N MET A 49 -2.65 -16.97 -5.24
CA MET A 49 -3.61 -16.18 -4.47
C MET A 49 -3.58 -14.70 -4.86
N ILE A 50 -2.40 -14.09 -4.98
CA ILE A 50 -2.26 -12.69 -5.41
C ILE A 50 -2.80 -12.49 -6.82
N SER A 51 -2.62 -13.45 -7.73
CA SER A 51 -3.20 -13.41 -9.07
C SER A 51 -4.73 -13.45 -9.03
N LEU A 52 -5.30 -14.25 -8.11
CA LEU A 52 -6.74 -14.29 -7.89
C LEU A 52 -7.25 -12.95 -7.32
N ILE A 53 -6.60 -12.41 -6.29
CA ILE A 53 -6.93 -11.10 -5.69
C ILE A 53 -6.88 -10.00 -6.76
N THR A 54 -5.84 -9.98 -7.60
CA THR A 54 -5.69 -9.01 -8.70
C THR A 54 -6.81 -9.13 -9.72
N THR A 55 -7.27 -10.34 -10.01
CA THR A 55 -8.39 -10.59 -10.92
C THR A 55 -9.70 -10.11 -10.31
N LEU A 56 -9.96 -10.45 -9.05
CA LEU A 56 -11.15 -10.02 -8.31
C LEU A 56 -11.20 -8.49 -8.16
N ALA A 57 -10.08 -7.83 -7.91
CA ALA A 57 -10.01 -6.38 -7.80
C ALA A 57 -10.52 -5.62 -9.04
N LYS A 58 -10.54 -6.27 -10.22
CA LYS A 58 -11.10 -5.70 -11.47
C LYS A 58 -12.62 -5.76 -11.51
N ILE A 59 -13.26 -6.58 -10.67
CA ILE A 59 -14.71 -6.75 -10.59
C ILE A 59 -15.19 -5.97 -9.35
N LYS A 60 -15.77 -4.78 -9.52
CA LYS A 60 -16.13 -3.94 -8.35
C LYS A 60 -17.35 -4.46 -7.56
N ASN A 61 -18.24 -5.22 -8.22
CA ASN A 61 -19.45 -5.78 -7.62
C ASN A 61 -19.17 -7.17 -7.01
N ALA A 62 -19.42 -7.33 -5.71
CA ALA A 62 -19.17 -8.58 -5.00
C ALA A 62 -20.13 -9.72 -5.42
N ILE A 63 -21.40 -9.41 -5.71
CA ILE A 63 -22.40 -10.40 -6.13
C ILE A 63 -21.99 -10.98 -7.49
N THR A 64 -21.69 -10.11 -8.46
CA THR A 64 -21.21 -10.55 -9.78
C THR A 64 -19.92 -11.36 -9.68
N ALA A 65 -19.00 -10.99 -8.78
CA ALA A 65 -17.79 -11.77 -8.54
C ALA A 65 -18.09 -13.15 -7.94
N ALA A 66 -19.04 -13.26 -7.02
CA ALA A 66 -19.44 -14.53 -6.42
C ALA A 66 -20.07 -15.46 -7.46
N GLU A 67 -20.99 -14.95 -8.28
CA GLU A 67 -21.64 -15.70 -9.37
C GLU A 67 -20.60 -16.24 -10.37
N LEU A 68 -19.67 -15.39 -10.83
CA LEU A 68 -18.60 -15.82 -11.75
C LEU A 68 -17.68 -16.87 -11.14
N ILE A 69 -17.37 -16.75 -9.85
CA ILE A 69 -16.57 -17.74 -9.14
C ILE A 69 -17.33 -19.08 -9.08
N GLU A 70 -18.61 -19.08 -8.73
CA GLU A 70 -19.43 -20.30 -8.69
C GLU A 70 -19.55 -20.98 -10.07
N GLU A 71 -19.66 -20.20 -11.15
CA GLU A 71 -19.75 -20.72 -12.53
C GLU A 71 -18.46 -21.37 -13.02
N ILE A 72 -17.30 -20.80 -12.66
CA ILE A 72 -15.99 -21.20 -13.21
C ILE A 72 -15.35 -22.33 -12.37
N LEU A 73 -15.71 -22.44 -11.09
CA LEU A 73 -15.06 -23.39 -10.20
C LEU A 73 -15.50 -24.84 -10.44
N PRO A 74 -14.58 -25.81 -10.35
CA PRO A 74 -14.94 -27.21 -10.46
C PRO A 74 -15.83 -27.63 -9.27
N PRO A 75 -16.80 -28.54 -9.48
CA PRO A 75 -17.73 -28.98 -8.44
C PRO A 75 -17.04 -29.65 -7.24
N LYS A 76 -15.81 -30.14 -7.42
CA LYS A 76 -14.98 -30.72 -6.35
C LYS A 76 -13.74 -29.87 -6.09
N MET A 77 -13.92 -28.84 -5.26
CA MET A 77 -12.91 -28.08 -4.52
C MET A 77 -12.13 -28.91 -3.48
N SER A 78 -10.79 -28.96 -3.47
CA SER A 78 -10.05 -29.28 -2.24
C SER A 78 -10.28 -28.20 -1.17
N PHE A 79 -10.07 -28.54 0.10
CA PHE A 79 -10.20 -27.57 1.20
C PHE A 79 -9.31 -26.34 0.99
N PHE A 80 -8.04 -26.55 0.66
CA PHE A 80 -7.07 -25.46 0.45
C PHE A 80 -7.47 -24.52 -0.70
N GLN A 81 -7.98 -25.07 -1.80
CA GLN A 81 -8.47 -24.24 -2.92
C GLN A 81 -9.65 -23.38 -2.47
N LYS A 82 -10.62 -23.95 -1.75
CA LYS A 82 -11.76 -23.21 -1.22
C LYS A 82 -11.31 -22.12 -0.25
N ALA A 83 -10.37 -22.44 0.65
CA ALA A 83 -9.81 -21.48 1.59
C ALA A 83 -9.13 -20.33 0.85
N ALA A 84 -8.36 -20.59 -0.20
CA ALA A 84 -7.68 -19.55 -0.95
C ALA A 84 -8.62 -18.61 -1.71
N ILE A 85 -9.67 -19.17 -2.32
CA ILE A 85 -10.70 -18.39 -2.99
C ILE A 85 -11.42 -17.49 -1.99
N ASN A 86 -11.80 -18.06 -0.86
CA ASN A 86 -12.45 -17.37 0.24
C ASN A 86 -11.59 -16.23 0.81
N THR A 87 -10.29 -16.47 1.01
CA THR A 87 -9.32 -15.45 1.44
C THR A 87 -9.20 -14.33 0.41
N ALA A 88 -9.07 -14.67 -0.88
CA ALA A 88 -8.96 -13.68 -1.94
C ALA A 88 -10.24 -12.83 -2.09
N PHE A 89 -11.40 -13.45 -1.92
CA PHE A 89 -12.69 -12.78 -1.92
C PHE A 89 -12.81 -11.81 -0.74
N ASP A 90 -12.44 -12.25 0.46
CA ASP A 90 -12.43 -11.39 1.65
C ASP A 90 -11.43 -10.24 1.54
N ALA A 91 -10.27 -10.47 0.91
CA ALA A 91 -9.25 -9.45 0.69
C ALA A 91 -9.80 -8.27 -0.13
N ILE A 92 -10.61 -8.53 -1.15
CA ILE A 92 -11.16 -7.47 -1.99
C ILE A 92 -12.46 -6.92 -1.41
N TYR A 93 -13.39 -7.79 -1.03
CA TYR A 93 -14.77 -7.38 -0.78
C TYR A 93 -15.15 -7.34 0.71
N ARG A 94 -14.41 -8.03 1.58
CA ARG A 94 -14.75 -8.25 3.00
C ARG A 94 -16.20 -8.70 3.23
N TYR A 95 -16.82 -9.33 2.23
CA TYR A 95 -18.25 -9.58 2.17
C TYR A 95 -18.52 -11.08 2.42
N ARG A 96 -18.56 -11.45 3.71
CA ARG A 96 -19.31 -12.63 4.16
C ARG A 96 -20.27 -12.17 5.24
N ASP A 97 -21.52 -12.58 5.16
CA ASP A 97 -22.55 -12.29 6.18
C ASP A 97 -22.72 -10.79 6.50
N ASP A 98 -22.79 -9.91 5.49
CA ASP A 98 -22.92 -8.44 5.62
C ASP A 98 -21.76 -7.72 6.36
N TYR A 99 -20.66 -8.43 6.65
CA TYR A 99 -19.61 -7.99 7.58
C TYR A 99 -18.71 -6.83 7.09
N CYS A 100 -18.73 -6.47 5.79
CA CYS A 100 -17.93 -5.33 5.33
C CYS A 100 -18.52 -3.98 5.75
N GLU A 101 -19.83 -3.94 5.94
CA GLU A 101 -20.56 -2.68 6.02
C GLU A 101 -20.51 -2.05 7.42
N THR A 102 -20.63 -2.79 8.51
CA THR A 102 -20.90 -2.17 9.83
C THR A 102 -19.68 -2.01 10.74
N SER A 103 -18.57 -2.73 10.49
CA SER A 103 -17.41 -2.82 11.40
C SER A 103 -16.10 -2.28 10.82
N CYS A 104 -16.10 -1.77 9.57
CA CYS A 104 -14.92 -1.18 8.96
C CYS A 104 -14.56 0.16 9.64
N SER A 105 -13.40 0.25 10.29
CA SER A 105 -12.91 1.47 10.96
C SER A 105 -12.80 2.67 10.01
N PHE A 106 -12.65 2.42 8.71
CA PHE A 106 -12.64 3.45 7.66
C PHE A 106 -14.03 3.99 7.31
N ARG A 107 -15.11 3.23 7.56
CA ARG A 107 -16.49 3.72 7.33
C ARG A 107 -16.83 4.89 8.26
N ASN A 108 -16.32 4.86 9.49
CA ASN A 108 -16.44 5.98 10.43
C ASN A 108 -15.70 7.25 9.96
N ARG A 109 -14.95 7.18 8.84
CA ARG A 109 -14.22 8.29 8.23
C ARG A 109 -14.78 8.70 6.87
N ARG A 110 -16.00 8.27 6.52
CA ARG A 110 -16.73 8.74 5.33
C ARG A 110 -16.79 10.27 5.23
N SER A 111 -16.96 10.95 6.36
CA SER A 111 -16.94 12.41 6.44
C SER A 111 -15.61 13.04 6.01
N ARG A 112 -14.49 12.31 6.14
CA ARG A 112 -13.15 12.77 5.76
C ARG A 112 -12.88 12.61 4.26
N TRP A 113 -13.30 11.49 3.68
CA TRP A 113 -12.89 11.13 2.31
C TRP A 113 -14.03 11.03 1.29
N GLY A 114 -15.28 11.28 1.70
CA GLY A 114 -16.46 11.20 0.84
C GLY A 114 -17.09 9.81 0.83
N ASP A 115 -18.42 9.76 0.70
CA ASP A 115 -19.19 8.52 0.69
C ASP A 115 -18.95 7.68 -0.57
N GLU A 116 -18.56 8.31 -1.68
CA GLU A 116 -18.31 7.64 -2.96
C GLU A 116 -17.14 6.65 -2.93
N LEU A 117 -16.22 6.80 -1.97
CA LEU A 117 -15.09 5.87 -1.78
C LEU A 117 -15.49 4.62 -0.98
N PHE A 118 -16.62 4.64 -0.29
CA PHE A 118 -17.08 3.55 0.59
C PHE A 118 -18.38 2.92 0.14
N SER A 119 -18.99 3.44 -0.93
CA SER A 119 -20.25 2.95 -1.47
C SER A 119 -20.33 3.17 -2.97
N GLY A 120 -21.17 2.36 -3.65
CA GLY A 120 -21.39 2.47 -5.08
C GLY A 120 -20.25 1.93 -5.98
N PRO A 121 -20.29 2.23 -7.29
CA PRO A 121 -19.38 1.64 -8.28
C PRO A 121 -17.90 2.02 -8.12
N ASN A 122 -17.64 3.17 -7.50
CA ASN A 122 -16.29 3.71 -7.30
C ASN A 122 -15.68 3.36 -5.94
N ARG A 123 -16.34 2.48 -5.17
CA ARG A 123 -15.87 2.08 -3.84
C ARG A 123 -14.46 1.49 -3.90
N LEU A 124 -13.71 1.76 -2.85
CA LEU A 124 -12.41 1.16 -2.62
C LEU A 124 -12.59 -0.31 -2.20
N ASN A 125 -11.71 -1.17 -2.68
CA ASN A 125 -11.49 -2.49 -2.07
C ASN A 125 -10.65 -2.34 -0.79
N CYS A 126 -10.52 -3.40 0.01
CA CYS A 126 -9.89 -3.27 1.33
C CYS A 126 -8.39 -2.94 1.23
N VAL A 127 -7.69 -3.53 0.26
CA VAL A 127 -6.27 -3.23 -0.01
C VAL A 127 -6.09 -1.75 -0.39
N GLU A 128 -6.97 -1.22 -1.23
CA GLU A 128 -6.99 0.19 -1.61
C GLU A 128 -7.25 1.12 -0.40
N CYS A 129 -8.12 0.71 0.54
CA CYS A 129 -8.37 1.45 1.79
C CYS A 129 -7.13 1.53 2.67
N GLU A 130 -6.44 0.39 2.89
CA GLU A 130 -5.22 0.35 3.70
C GLU A 130 -4.12 1.24 3.07
N GLN A 131 -3.97 1.20 1.74
CA GLN A 131 -3.01 2.07 1.04
C GLN A 131 -3.36 3.55 1.09
N LEU A 132 -4.65 3.91 1.11
CA LEU A 132 -5.09 5.30 1.24
C LEU A 132 -4.71 5.86 2.62
N GLU A 133 -4.97 5.12 3.70
CA GLU A 133 -4.56 5.50 5.05
C GLU A 133 -3.04 5.66 5.13
N PHE A 134 -2.30 4.73 4.54
CA PHE A 134 -0.86 4.77 4.49
C PHE A 134 -0.32 6.02 3.79
N ALA A 135 -0.82 6.32 2.58
CA ALA A 135 -0.39 7.48 1.81
C ALA A 135 -0.63 8.79 2.59
N GLU A 136 -1.77 8.93 3.25
CA GLU A 136 -2.10 10.11 4.06
C GLU A 136 -1.20 10.26 5.29
N ILE A 137 -0.84 9.15 5.94
CA ILE A 137 0.17 9.15 7.01
C ILE A 137 1.52 9.63 6.46
N LEU A 138 1.95 9.16 5.29
CA LEU A 138 3.22 9.58 4.69
C LEU A 138 3.22 11.08 4.33
N GLU A 139 2.12 11.61 3.80
CA GLU A 139 1.98 13.02 3.49
C GLU A 139 2.10 13.89 4.75
N GLN A 140 1.44 13.51 5.84
CA GLN A 140 1.56 14.23 7.12
C GLN A 140 2.99 14.17 7.68
N ILE A 141 3.67 13.03 7.55
CA ILE A 141 5.09 12.90 7.93
C ILE A 141 5.96 13.87 7.11
N ILE A 142 5.76 13.97 5.79
CA ILE A 142 6.51 14.87 4.91
C ILE A 142 6.24 16.34 5.24
N ASN A 143 5.00 16.67 5.58
CA ASN A 143 4.58 18.00 5.98
C ASN A 143 5.09 18.40 7.38
N GLY A 144 5.76 17.49 8.09
CA GLY A 144 6.48 17.79 9.33
C GLY A 144 5.64 17.63 10.59
N HIS A 145 4.42 17.10 10.49
CA HIS A 145 3.57 16.80 11.64
C HIS A 145 4.32 15.90 12.65
N GLY A 146 4.08 16.15 13.93
CA GLY A 146 4.55 15.26 14.99
C GLY A 146 3.80 13.93 14.93
N TYR A 147 4.46 12.81 15.21
CA TYR A 147 3.82 11.47 15.12
C TYR A 147 2.54 11.32 15.97
N ARG A 148 2.43 12.08 17.07
CA ARG A 148 1.24 12.10 17.94
C ARG A 148 0.07 12.89 17.35
N GLU A 149 0.34 13.77 16.39
CA GLU A 149 -0.65 14.59 15.69
C GLU A 149 -1.22 13.86 14.47
N ILE A 150 -0.51 12.85 13.97
CA ILE A 150 -0.93 12.05 12.82
C ILE A 150 -1.97 11.04 13.31
N ASP A 151 -3.21 11.25 12.90
CA ASP A 151 -4.29 10.31 13.15
C ASP A 151 -3.92 8.90 12.67
N GLN A 152 -4.23 7.90 13.49
CA GLN A 152 -3.97 6.46 13.24
C GLN A 152 -2.52 6.03 13.14
N PHE A 153 -1.56 6.93 13.26
CA PHE A 153 -0.15 6.55 13.22
C PHE A 153 0.18 5.51 14.28
N SER A 154 -0.28 5.70 15.52
CA SER A 154 -0.10 4.72 16.59
C SER A 154 -0.77 3.38 16.30
N SER A 155 -1.98 3.39 15.73
CA SER A 155 -2.68 2.14 15.35
C SER A 155 -1.88 1.37 14.30
N LEU A 156 -1.38 2.06 13.28
CA LEU A 156 -0.58 1.46 12.22
C LEU A 156 0.72 0.88 12.78
N ILE A 157 1.48 1.67 13.54
CA ILE A 157 2.77 1.22 14.11
C ILE A 157 2.58 0.07 15.09
N ASN A 158 1.51 0.08 15.91
CA ASN A 158 1.20 -1.02 16.82
C ASN A 158 0.91 -2.33 16.05
N SER A 159 0.20 -2.27 14.93
CA SER A 159 0.00 -3.42 14.03
C SER A 159 1.34 -4.03 13.61
N GLY A 160 2.27 -3.19 13.15
CA GLY A 160 3.63 -3.62 12.78
C GLY A 160 4.46 -4.13 13.97
N PHE A 161 4.21 -3.63 15.18
CA PHE A 161 4.87 -4.13 16.39
C PHE A 161 4.27 -5.47 16.84
N ASP A 162 2.96 -5.65 16.80
CA ASP A 162 2.29 -6.91 17.10
C ASP A 162 2.69 -8.00 16.11
N TYR A 163 2.88 -7.64 14.84
CA TYR A 163 3.49 -8.52 13.84
C TYR A 163 4.89 -9.01 14.26
N ILE A 164 5.76 -8.10 14.74
CA ILE A 164 7.08 -8.47 15.28
C ILE A 164 6.93 -9.31 16.56
N ARG A 165 6.10 -8.86 17.50
CA ARG A 165 5.94 -9.45 18.84
C ARG A 165 5.36 -10.85 18.77
N THR A 166 4.37 -11.09 17.92
CA THR A 166 3.84 -12.42 17.65
C THR A 166 4.95 -13.33 17.10
N GLY A 167 5.88 -12.78 16.30
CA GLY A 167 7.10 -13.48 15.89
C GLY A 167 8.11 -13.76 17.02
N VAL A 168 8.20 -12.86 18.03
CA VAL A 168 9.18 -12.87 19.14
C VAL A 168 8.70 -13.64 20.38
N GLU A 169 7.43 -13.58 20.79
CA GLU A 169 6.91 -14.36 21.94
C GLU A 169 6.93 -15.88 21.67
N LEU A 170 6.84 -16.29 20.39
CA LEU A 170 7.08 -17.65 19.93
C LEU A 170 8.59 -18.02 19.84
N PHE A 171 9.50 -17.08 20.12
CA PHE A 171 10.96 -17.27 20.12
C PHE A 171 11.47 -17.62 21.52
N GLU A 172 10.85 -17.07 22.57
CA GLU A 172 11.18 -17.38 23.96
C GLU A 172 10.75 -18.81 24.37
N SER A 173 9.90 -19.47 23.58
CA SER A 173 9.53 -20.89 23.74
C SER A 173 10.51 -21.90 23.10
N GLY A 174 11.71 -21.48 22.67
CA GLY A 174 12.84 -22.39 22.41
C GLY A 174 13.03 -22.89 20.97
N GLY A 175 12.40 -22.28 19.96
CA GLY A 175 12.56 -22.65 18.55
C GLY A 175 13.46 -21.69 17.76
N LYS A 176 14.51 -22.22 17.10
CA LYS A 176 15.36 -21.50 16.12
C LYS A 176 14.63 -21.31 14.78
N THR A 177 13.52 -20.61 14.75
CA THR A 177 12.80 -20.31 13.50
C THR A 177 13.03 -18.86 13.09
N ASP A 178 13.49 -18.65 11.85
CA ASP A 178 13.76 -17.33 11.26
C ASP A 178 12.44 -16.53 11.18
N VAL A 179 12.49 -15.20 11.36
CA VAL A 179 11.33 -14.29 11.22
C VAL A 179 10.64 -14.52 9.87
N LYS A 180 11.41 -14.91 8.85
CA LYS A 180 10.96 -15.26 7.49
C LYS A 180 9.98 -16.43 7.44
N GLU A 181 10.16 -17.46 8.27
CA GLU A 181 9.35 -18.69 8.29
C GLU A 181 8.02 -18.48 9.05
N LYS A 182 7.86 -17.35 9.76
CA LYS A 182 6.69 -17.06 10.61
C LYS A 182 5.74 -16.00 10.04
N VAL A 183 6.21 -15.12 9.15
CA VAL A 183 5.40 -14.32 8.20
C VAL A 183 4.36 -15.21 7.50
N TYR A 184 4.78 -16.43 7.22
CA TYR A 184 4.05 -17.49 6.56
C TYR A 184 2.87 -18.04 7.39
N LEU A 185 3.00 -18.15 8.72
CA LEU A 185 1.94 -18.64 9.61
C LEU A 185 0.75 -17.69 9.73
N GLN A 186 0.77 -16.51 9.10
CA GLN A 186 -0.38 -15.61 9.08
C GLN A 186 -1.23 -15.72 7.80
N PHE A 187 -0.79 -16.52 6.82
CA PHE A 187 -1.66 -16.90 5.70
C PHE A 187 -2.64 -17.95 6.18
N PRO A 188 -3.97 -17.70 6.11
CA PRO A 188 -4.96 -18.67 6.59
C PRO A 188 -4.91 -20.04 5.88
N GLU A 189 -4.27 -20.11 4.70
CA GLU A 189 -4.07 -21.35 3.92
C GLU A 189 -2.94 -22.25 4.47
N VAL A 190 -2.07 -21.68 5.29
CA VAL A 190 -0.89 -22.33 5.88
C VAL A 190 -1.21 -22.89 7.26
N LEU A 191 -2.02 -22.15 8.00
CA LEU A 191 -2.59 -22.55 9.26
C LEU A 191 -3.58 -23.69 9.00
N GLY A 192 -3.23 -24.90 9.46
CA GLY A 192 -3.92 -26.15 9.14
C GLY A 192 -5.43 -26.17 9.43
N LEU A 193 -6.03 -27.32 9.12
CA LEU A 193 -7.47 -27.65 9.08
C LEU A 193 -8.36 -27.19 10.26
N GLU A 194 -7.78 -26.77 11.39
CA GLU A 194 -8.50 -26.43 12.62
C GLU A 194 -8.73 -24.93 12.82
N ILE A 195 -8.12 -24.05 12.01
CA ILE A 195 -8.30 -22.60 12.17
C ILE A 195 -9.43 -22.17 11.24
N SER A 196 -10.64 -22.05 11.80
CA SER A 196 -11.78 -21.41 11.14
C SER A 196 -11.31 -20.10 10.51
N SER A 197 -11.44 -19.98 9.18
CA SER A 197 -10.84 -18.91 8.38
C SER A 197 -10.75 -17.59 9.15
N ILE A 198 -9.54 -17.12 9.46
CA ILE A 198 -9.32 -15.84 10.12
C ILE A 198 -9.95 -14.79 9.20
N LYS A 199 -11.13 -14.30 9.58
CA LYS A 199 -11.86 -13.28 8.82
C LYS A 199 -10.90 -12.11 8.64
N CYS A 200 -10.55 -11.78 7.40
CA CYS A 200 -9.60 -10.70 7.02
C CYS A 200 -8.10 -10.98 7.15
N GLY A 201 -7.64 -12.24 7.30
CA GLY A 201 -6.21 -12.55 7.51
C GLY A 201 -5.25 -11.94 6.47
N PHE A 202 -5.64 -11.88 5.19
CA PHE A 202 -4.81 -11.22 4.16
C PHE A 202 -4.67 -9.70 4.37
N ASN A 203 -5.74 -9.01 4.75
CA ASN A 203 -5.71 -7.55 4.93
C ASN A 203 -4.91 -7.18 6.19
N GLU A 204 -5.03 -7.98 7.26
CA GLU A 204 -4.21 -7.86 8.46
C GLU A 204 -2.73 -8.06 8.12
N TYR A 205 -2.41 -9.15 7.41
CA TYR A 205 -1.06 -9.40 6.90
C TYR A 205 -0.52 -8.23 6.05
N PHE A 206 -1.31 -7.74 5.10
CA PHE A 206 -0.92 -6.64 4.22
C PHE A 206 -0.64 -5.36 5.02
N ARG A 207 -1.51 -5.06 5.99
CA ARG A 207 -1.35 -3.91 6.89
C ARG A 207 -0.14 -4.04 7.80
N ASP A 208 0.10 -5.23 8.33
CA ASP A 208 1.20 -5.51 9.24
C ASP A 208 2.55 -5.37 8.55
N ILE A 209 2.72 -5.91 7.34
CA ILE A 209 3.96 -5.73 6.57
C ILE A 209 4.15 -4.27 6.18
N MET A 210 3.08 -3.58 5.76
CA MET A 210 3.12 -2.16 5.46
C MET A 210 3.58 -1.35 6.67
N ALA A 211 2.99 -1.58 7.84
CA ALA A 211 3.35 -0.97 9.10
C ALA A 211 4.78 -1.29 9.55
N TYR A 212 5.18 -2.55 9.43
CA TYR A 212 6.52 -3.03 9.76
C TYR A 212 7.58 -2.34 8.89
N SER A 213 7.34 -2.29 7.57
CA SER A 213 8.27 -1.65 6.63
C SER A 213 8.44 -0.16 6.89
N LEU A 214 7.35 0.56 7.21
CA LEU A 214 7.40 1.96 7.64
C LEU A 214 8.12 2.13 8.96
N SER A 215 7.81 1.31 9.96
CA SER A 215 8.44 1.37 11.29
C SER A 215 9.95 1.19 11.18
N LYS A 216 10.38 0.17 10.43
CA LYS A 216 11.80 -0.07 10.16
C LYS A 216 12.46 1.07 9.41
N PHE A 217 11.79 1.63 8.42
CA PHE A 217 12.26 2.82 7.72
C PHE A 217 12.48 3.98 8.71
N LEU A 218 11.47 4.34 9.51
CA LEU A 218 11.52 5.49 10.44
C LEU A 218 12.51 5.30 11.62
N MET A 219 12.70 4.08 12.10
CA MET A 219 13.60 3.78 13.22
C MET A 219 15.08 3.79 12.83
N GLN A 220 15.40 3.70 11.54
CA GLN A 220 16.77 3.70 11.08
C GLN A 220 17.39 5.08 11.27
N ARG A 221 18.55 5.13 11.93
CA ARG A 221 19.32 6.36 12.18
C ARG A 221 19.65 7.10 10.89
N GLU A 222 19.88 6.34 9.83
CA GLU A 222 20.11 6.84 8.49
C GLU A 222 18.83 7.20 7.75
N ASN A 223 17.64 6.69 8.11
CA ASN A 223 16.36 6.92 7.41
C ASN A 223 15.32 7.62 8.31
N ASN A 224 15.63 8.83 8.76
CA ASN A 224 14.65 9.65 9.49
C ASN A 224 13.58 10.24 8.53
N ARG A 225 12.41 10.66 9.04
CA ARG A 225 11.35 11.38 8.31
C ARG A 225 11.86 12.50 7.38
N LEU A 226 12.98 13.12 7.74
CA LEU A 226 13.64 14.15 6.95
C LEU A 226 14.15 13.66 5.59
N ARG A 227 14.41 12.36 5.43
CA ARG A 227 14.84 11.74 4.18
C ARG A 227 13.69 11.28 3.30
N LEU A 228 12.49 11.10 3.85
CA LEU A 228 11.32 10.84 3.03
C LEU A 228 10.99 12.10 2.23
N LYS A 229 10.87 11.95 0.92
CA LYS A 229 10.58 13.04 -0.01
C LYS A 229 9.56 12.56 -1.03
N GLN A 230 8.70 13.46 -1.47
CA GLN A 230 7.77 13.21 -2.57
C GLN A 230 8.23 14.00 -3.79
N CYS A 231 8.21 13.37 -4.96
CA CYS A 231 8.51 14.01 -6.22
C CYS A 231 7.40 15.01 -6.58
N ALA A 232 7.77 16.26 -6.84
CA ALA A 232 6.83 17.32 -7.19
C ALA A 232 6.17 17.17 -8.59
N TRP A 233 6.62 16.18 -9.37
CA TRP A 233 6.08 15.90 -10.71
C TRP A 233 5.22 14.64 -10.75
N CYS A 234 5.79 13.49 -10.38
CA CYS A 234 5.10 12.21 -10.45
C CYS A 234 4.50 11.75 -9.11
N SER A 235 4.62 12.55 -8.05
CA SER A 235 4.13 12.25 -6.69
C SER A 235 4.69 10.98 -6.03
N MET A 236 5.68 10.32 -6.64
CA MET A 236 6.35 9.16 -6.04
C MET A 236 7.24 9.57 -4.87
N PHE A 237 7.25 8.72 -3.85
CA PHE A 237 8.12 8.77 -2.70
C PHE A 237 9.53 8.26 -3.03
N ASP A 238 10.53 8.96 -2.53
CA ASP A 238 11.94 8.61 -2.64
C ASP A 238 12.65 8.89 -1.30
N THR A 239 13.80 8.25 -1.11
CA THR A 239 14.69 8.46 0.04
C THR A 239 15.83 9.38 -0.37
N ALA A 240 16.11 10.40 0.43
CA ALA A 240 16.96 11.54 0.08
C ALA A 240 18.43 11.23 -0.31
N GLY A 241 18.87 9.97 -0.29
CA GLY A 241 20.16 9.60 -0.91
C GLY A 241 20.18 9.83 -2.43
N LYS A 242 19.02 9.84 -3.09
CA LYS A 242 18.92 9.90 -4.55
C LYS A 242 18.12 11.08 -5.10
N ALA A 243 17.33 11.78 -4.27
CA ALA A 243 16.40 12.81 -4.73
C ALA A 243 17.07 14.16 -5.06
N GLN A 244 16.71 14.77 -6.20
CA GLN A 244 17.25 16.08 -6.61
C GLN A 244 16.45 17.23 -5.99
N LYS A 245 17.09 18.08 -5.20
CA LYS A 245 16.50 19.33 -4.70
C LYS A 245 16.74 20.47 -5.67
N THR A 246 15.67 21.11 -6.15
CA THR A 246 15.80 22.30 -7.01
C THR A 246 15.07 23.48 -6.40
N ARG A 247 15.74 24.64 -6.39
CA ARG A 247 15.20 25.90 -5.88
C ARG A 247 14.23 26.51 -6.90
N ILE A 248 13.03 26.88 -6.46
CA ILE A 248 11.97 27.40 -7.34
C ILE A 248 12.20 28.87 -7.73
N SER A 249 12.88 29.63 -6.87
CA SER A 249 13.07 31.08 -7.02
C SER A 249 14.41 31.54 -6.41
N PRO A 250 15.28 32.20 -7.18
CA PRO A 250 16.45 32.89 -6.63
C PRO A 250 16.07 34.04 -5.70
N LYS A 251 14.93 34.70 -5.95
CA LYS A 251 14.52 35.93 -5.27
C LYS A 251 13.83 35.71 -3.93
N THR A 252 13.21 34.55 -3.71
CA THR A 252 12.54 34.19 -2.45
C THR A 252 13.17 32.91 -1.92
N ASN A 253 14.00 33.05 -0.89
CA ASN A 253 14.89 32.03 -0.32
C ASN A 253 14.14 30.85 0.37
N LYS A 254 12.91 30.49 -0.05
CA LYS A 254 11.96 29.75 0.80
C LYS A 254 11.27 28.51 0.20
N ALA A 255 11.52 28.11 -1.04
CA ALA A 255 10.89 26.88 -1.57
C ALA A 255 11.83 26.01 -2.40
N TYR A 256 11.98 24.75 -1.97
CA TYR A 256 12.67 23.69 -2.69
C TYR A 256 11.64 22.67 -3.16
N LEU A 257 11.67 22.31 -4.45
CA LEU A 257 11.01 21.12 -4.95
C LEU A 257 11.98 19.95 -4.90
N THR A 258 11.44 18.78 -4.63
CA THR A 258 12.18 17.53 -4.73
C THR A 258 11.69 16.77 -5.94
N PHE A 259 12.60 16.20 -6.72
CA PHE A 259 12.31 15.36 -7.87
C PHE A 259 12.97 13.99 -7.69
N CYS A 260 12.45 12.98 -8.40
CA CYS A 260 13.08 11.67 -8.50
C CYS A 260 14.56 11.78 -8.90
N SER A 261 15.32 10.73 -8.64
CA SER A 261 16.77 10.68 -8.90
C SER A 261 17.20 10.84 -10.37
N GLY A 262 16.27 10.78 -11.31
CA GLY A 262 16.49 11.05 -12.73
C GLY A 262 16.15 12.49 -13.16
N THR A 263 16.68 12.93 -14.30
CA THR A 263 16.43 14.28 -14.83
C THR A 263 15.05 14.44 -15.48
N SER A 264 14.40 13.36 -15.91
CA SER A 264 13.14 13.40 -16.67
C SER A 264 12.03 14.19 -15.95
N CYS A 265 11.73 13.83 -14.70
CA CYS A 265 10.67 14.49 -13.91
C CYS A 265 10.94 16.00 -13.71
N LYS A 266 12.21 16.37 -13.53
CA LYS A 266 12.63 17.76 -13.37
C LYS A 266 12.48 18.51 -14.70
N ASP A 267 12.97 17.93 -15.80
CA ASP A 267 12.93 18.53 -17.12
C ASP A 267 11.50 18.70 -17.62
N ASP A 268 10.63 17.71 -17.39
CA ASP A 268 9.21 17.76 -17.74
C ASP A 268 8.47 18.83 -16.95
N TYR A 269 8.70 18.91 -15.64
CA TYR A 269 8.14 19.97 -14.79
C TYR A 269 8.51 21.37 -15.32
N TYR A 270 9.78 21.61 -15.65
CA TYR A 270 10.22 22.91 -16.16
C TYR A 270 9.74 23.18 -17.59
N ARG A 271 9.63 22.16 -18.44
CA ARG A 271 9.09 22.26 -19.81
C ARG A 271 7.65 22.74 -19.79
N ASP A 272 6.81 22.14 -18.95
CA ASP A 272 5.39 22.49 -18.88
C ASP A 272 5.17 23.84 -18.20
N ARG A 273 5.95 24.17 -17.17
CA ARG A 273 5.90 25.51 -16.57
C ARG A 273 6.27 26.62 -17.58
N ARG A 274 7.21 26.35 -18.49
CA ARG A 274 7.56 27.29 -19.58
C ARG A 274 6.43 27.41 -20.61
N LYS A 275 5.76 26.31 -20.97
CA LYS A 275 4.59 26.34 -21.88
C LYS A 275 3.40 27.09 -21.27
N GLY A 276 3.11 26.89 -19.98
CA GLY A 276 2.07 27.61 -19.26
C GLY A 276 2.32 29.12 -19.22
N ARG A 277 3.58 29.54 -19.05
CA ARG A 277 3.98 30.96 -19.16
C ARG A 277 3.80 31.53 -20.56
N LYS A 278 4.15 30.78 -21.61
CA LYS A 278 3.94 31.24 -23.00
C LYS A 278 2.46 31.39 -23.35
N ARG A 279 1.59 30.51 -22.85
CA ARG A 279 0.13 30.63 -23.01
C ARG A 279 -0.47 31.79 -22.21
N GLY A 280 0.05 32.05 -21.01
CA GLY A 280 -0.36 33.21 -20.19
C GLY A 280 0.07 34.56 -20.75
N VAL A 281 1.15 34.62 -21.53
CA VAL A 281 1.58 35.86 -22.23
C VAL A 281 0.78 36.05 -23.53
N ALA A 282 0.47 34.98 -24.26
CA ALA A 282 -0.32 35.05 -25.49
C ALA A 282 -1.78 35.52 -25.27
N ASN A 283 -2.34 35.34 -24.07
CA ASN A 283 -3.68 35.82 -23.72
C ASN A 283 -3.72 37.28 -23.20
N VAL A 284 -2.58 37.97 -23.11
CA VAL A 284 -2.53 39.38 -22.64
C VAL A 284 -2.34 40.35 -23.81
N GLU A 285 -2.06 39.88 -25.02
CA GLU A 285 -1.89 40.74 -26.22
C GLU A 285 -3.14 40.84 -27.11
N GLY A 286 -4.31 40.35 -26.65
CA GLY A 286 -5.56 40.30 -27.43
C GLY A 286 -6.67 41.23 -26.94
N SER A 287 -6.37 42.25 -26.12
CA SER A 287 -7.38 43.19 -25.63
C SER A 287 -6.82 44.60 -25.56
N ASN A 288 -6.80 45.29 -26.71
CA ASN A 288 -6.78 46.74 -26.75
C ASN A 288 -7.95 47.21 -27.61
N PRO A 289 -8.79 48.14 -27.12
CA PRO A 289 -9.95 48.63 -27.84
C PRO A 289 -9.52 49.71 -28.83
N GLY A 290 -10.01 49.60 -30.06
CA GLY A 290 -9.99 50.62 -31.09
C GLY A 290 -11.27 50.49 -31.90
#